data_AF-A0AA42YCH0-F1
#
_entry.id   AF-A0AA42YCH0-F1
#
_cell.length_a   1.000
_cell.length_b   1.000
_cell.length_c   1.000
_cell.angle_alpha   90.00
_cell.angle_beta   90.00
_cell.angle_gamma   90.00
#
_symmetry.space_group_name_H-M   'P 1'
#
loop_
_entity.id
_entity.type
_entity.pdbx_description
1 polymer ?
#
loop_
_entity_poly.entity_id
_entity_poly.type
_entity_poly.pdbx_seq_one_letter_code
_entity_poly.pdbx_strand_id
1 'polypeptide(L)' 'MRITLSTLHRMAHEGNRIAMLTCYDASFAVLLESAGVECVLVGDSLGNVLQGHETT' A
#
# COMPACT_ATOMS: atom_id res chain seq x y z
N MET A 1 -13.09 -5.65 -1.17
CA MET A 1 -13.93 -4.67 -0.44
C MET A 1 -13.25 -3.32 -0.58
N ARG A 2 -13.94 -2.24 -0.97
CA ARG A 2 -13.28 -0.95 -1.22
C ARG A 2 -12.85 -0.30 0.10
N ILE A 3 -11.55 -0.10 0.30
CA ILE A 3 -11.02 0.68 1.42
C ILE A 3 -11.08 2.18 1.08
N THR A 4 -11.49 2.98 2.06
CA THR A 4 -11.66 4.44 1.96
C THR A 4 -10.99 5.13 3.14
N LEU A 5 -10.82 6.45 3.07
CA LEU A 5 -10.34 7.25 4.21
C LEU A 5 -11.20 7.05 5.47
N SER A 6 -12.53 6.97 5.31
CA SER A 6 -13.45 6.67 6.42
C SER A 6 -13.24 5.28 7.02
N THR A 7 -12.91 4.29 6.19
CA THR A 7 -12.57 2.93 6.64
C THR A 7 -11.30 2.93 7.46
N LEU A 8 -10.24 3.59 6.97
CA LEU A 8 -8.94 3.68 7.67
C LEU A 8 -9.07 4.45 8.99
N HIS A 9 -9.79 5.57 9.00
CA HIS A 9 -10.03 6.34 10.23
C HIS A 9 -10.75 5.51 11.30
N ARG A 10 -11.75 4.72 10.88
CA ARG A 10 -12.47 3.82 11.79
C ARG A 10 -11.55 2.71 12.32
N MET A 11 -10.76 2.06 11.47
CA MET A 11 -9.79 1.04 11.90
C MET A 11 -8.82 1.59 12.94
N ALA A 12 -8.26 2.78 12.71
CA ALA A 12 -7.36 3.44 13.65
C ALA A 12 -8.05 3.73 14.99
N HIS A 13 -9.30 4.21 14.98
CA HIS A 13 -10.07 4.49 16.21
C HIS A 13 -10.41 3.22 17.00
N GLU A 14 -10.68 2.11 16.31
CA GLU A 14 -10.96 0.79 16.89
C GLU A 14 -9.68 0.07 17.39
N GLY A 15 -8.49 0.61 17.12
CA GLY A 15 -7.21 -0.04 17.45
C GLY A 15 -6.84 -1.18 16.49
N ASN A 16 -7.51 -1.30 15.35
CA ASN A 16 -7.18 -2.25 14.30
C ASN A 16 -5.96 -1.76 13.52
N ARG A 17 -4.88 -2.55 13.54
CA ARG A 17 -3.66 -2.22 12.79
C ARG A 17 -3.94 -2.23 11.28
N ILE A 18 -3.34 -1.28 10.56
CA ILE A 18 -3.46 -1.12 9.11
C ILE A 18 -2.15 -1.59 8.49
N ALA A 19 -2.20 -2.56 7.57
CA ALA A 19 -1.06 -2.94 6.76
C ALA A 19 -1.02 -2.09 5.48
N MET A 20 0.14 -1.49 5.22
CA MET A 20 0.40 -0.73 4.01
C MET A 20 1.71 -1.21 3.38
N LEU A 21 1.68 -1.48 2.07
CA LEU A 21 2.86 -1.88 1.30
C LEU A 21 3.03 -0.97 0.09
N THR A 22 4.27 -0.82 -0.38
CA THR A 22 4.51 -0.16 -1.66
C THR A 22 4.12 -1.08 -2.80
N CYS A 23 3.63 -0.51 -3.89
CA CYS A 23 3.23 -1.26 -5.08
C CYS A 23 3.40 -0.39 -6.33
N TYR A 24 3.95 -0.96 -7.40
CA TYR A 24 4.35 -0.20 -8.59
C TYR A 24 3.84 -0.77 -9.91
N ASP A 25 3.18 -1.93 -9.89
CA ASP A 25 2.57 -2.55 -11.07
C ASP A 25 1.25 -3.25 -10.76
N ALA A 26 0.51 -3.58 -11.82
CA ALA A 26 -0.82 -4.17 -11.72
C ALA A 26 -0.82 -5.61 -11.18
N SER A 27 0.23 -6.39 -11.46
CA SER A 27 0.28 -7.80 -11.05
C SER A 27 0.41 -7.90 -9.54
N PHE A 28 1.31 -7.11 -8.95
CA PHE A 28 1.44 -7.03 -7.50
C PHE A 28 0.23 -6.36 -6.85
N ALA A 29 -0.42 -5.39 -7.48
CA ALA A 29 -1.63 -4.77 -6.91
C ALA A 29 -2.74 -5.80 -6.70
N VAL A 30 -2.97 -6.67 -7.69
CA VAL A 30 -3.94 -7.77 -7.59
C VAL A 30 -3.53 -8.78 -6.51
N LEU A 31 -2.25 -9.12 -6.42
CA LEU A 31 -1.73 -10.02 -5.39
C LEU A 31 -1.96 -9.45 -3.98
N LEU A 32 -1.60 -8.18 -3.75
CA LEU A 32 -1.73 -7.53 -2.45
C LEU A 32 -3.20 -7.36 -2.03
N GLU A 33 -4.09 -7.03 -2.98
CA GLU A 33 -5.53 -7.03 -2.73
C GLU A 33 -6.02 -8.43 -2.29
N SER A 34 -5.59 -9.49 -2.99
CA SER A 34 -5.96 -10.86 -2.63
C SER A 34 -5.41 -11.32 -1.27
N ALA A 35 -4.27 -10.76 -0.86
CA ALA A 35 -3.63 -11.01 0.42
C ALA A 35 -4.25 -10.21 1.59
N GLY A 36 -5.19 -9.29 1.31
CA GLY A 36 -5.88 -8.50 2.32
C GLY A 36 -5.14 -7.25 2.78
N VAL A 37 -4.19 -6.73 1.99
CA VAL A 37 -3.50 -5.46 2.32
C VAL A 37 -4.49 -4.31 2.21
N GLU A 38 -4.63 -3.49 3.25
CA GLU A 38 -5.66 -2.44 3.28
C GLU A 38 -5.28 -1.21 2.44
N CYS A 39 -3.99 -0.96 2.23
CA CYS A 39 -3.53 0.18 1.46
C CYS A 39 -2.26 -0.13 0.67
N VAL A 40 -2.21 0.34 -0.59
CA VAL A 40 -1.00 0.31 -1.41
C VAL A 40 -0.53 1.73 -1.67
N LEU A 41 0.79 1.94 -1.64
CA LEU A 41 1.44 3.22 -1.90
C LEU A 41 2.29 3.15 -3.17
N VAL A 42 1.98 3.98 -4.16
CA VAL A 42 2.90 4.27 -5.27
C VAL A 42 3.88 5.34 -4.78
N GLY A 43 4.95 4.91 -4.13
CA GLY A 43 5.95 5.79 -3.51
C GLY A 43 7.12 6.11 -4.43
N ASP A 44 7.84 7.20 -4.13
CA ASP A 44 9.11 7.61 -4.75
C ASP A 44 10.25 6.60 -4.55
N SER A 45 10.14 5.73 -3.54
CA SER A 45 10.96 4.51 -3.36
C SER A 45 11.13 3.65 -4.63
N LEU A 46 10.25 3.80 -5.64
CA LEU A 46 10.45 3.24 -6.97
C LEU A 46 11.81 3.64 -7.59
N GLY A 47 12.33 4.82 -7.27
CA GLY A 47 13.62 5.32 -7.73
C GLY A 47 14.75 4.39 -7.32
N ASN A 48 14.71 3.88 -6.09
CA ASN A 48 15.70 2.91 -5.62
C ASN A 48 15.43 1.50 -6.15
N VAL A 49 14.20 1.00 -6.03
CA VAL A 49 13.91 -0.43 -6.23
C VAL A 49 13.64 -0.83 -7.68
N LEU A 50 13.19 0.10 -8.52
CA LEU A 50 12.94 -0.15 -9.95
C LEU A 50 13.94 0.55 -10.86
N GLN A 51 14.29 1.81 -10.56
CA GLN A 51 15.18 2.60 -11.42
C GLN A 51 16.67 2.43 -11.05
N GLY A 52 16.97 1.93 -9.85
CA GLY A 52 18.34 1.67 -9.39
C GLY A 52 19.12 2.93 -8.96
N HIS A 53 18.42 4.02 -8.63
CA HIS A 53 19.03 5.23 -8.08
C HIS A 53 19.43 5.05 -6.61
N GLU A 54 20.48 5.76 -6.19
CA GLU A 54 20.91 5.76 -4.77
C GLU A 54 19.98 6.60 -3.88
N THR A 55 19.28 7.58 -4.45
CA THR A 55 18.32 8.45 -3.75
C THR A 55 17.01 8.56 -4.51
N THR A 56 15.96 9.01 -3.81
CA THR A 56 14.61 9.27 -4.34
C THR A 56 14.45 10.71 -4.80
#